data_AF-A0A7X3YTM5-F1
#
_entry.id   AF-A0A7X3YTM5-F1
#
_cell.length_a   1.000
_cell.length_b   1.000
_cell.length_c   1.000
_cell.angle_alpha   90.00
_cell.angle_beta   90.00
_cell.angle_gamma   90.00
#
_symmetry.space_group_name_H-M   'P 1'
#
loop_
_entity.id
_entity.type
_entity.pdbx_description
1 polymer ?
#
loop_
_entity_poly.entity_id
_entity_poly.type
_entity_poly.pdbx_seq_one_letter_code
_entity_poly.pdbx_strand_id
1 'polypeptide(L)'
;MNRRTVIVLLVAVVVLGLAGTAAIPVTNHPEFCGSCHTIRPSVDSWKTSSHKDVTCVACHVRPGLQGFLEDKVYAGLKDVAITWFGTPTEPHDLQAHIDSNVCLGCHRAILRVSEVSTRDLPKPVKDVGLIMSHRKHMDAFEKRGQREGCTTCHARVVHGKPVKGYPIVLPRGHVKLDMQPYHPDYPESSALWKSSLADCVRCHDNKTSYEGRVLSKECEVCHLPDKIGDFLF
;
A
#
# COMPACT_ATOMS: atom_id res chain seq x y z
N MET A 1 -20.02 -16.90 -39.14
CA MET A 1 -20.69 -15.73 -38.50
C MET A 1 -21.35 -14.92 -39.61
N ASN A 2 -22.65 -14.62 -39.54
CA ASN A 2 -23.33 -13.94 -40.65
C ASN A 2 -22.99 -12.44 -40.67
N ARG A 3 -23.10 -11.80 -41.85
CA ARG A 3 -22.74 -10.39 -42.05
C ARG A 3 -23.47 -9.44 -41.09
N ARG A 4 -24.70 -9.77 -40.69
CA ARG A 4 -25.48 -8.97 -39.72
C ARG A 4 -24.90 -9.05 -38.31
N THR A 5 -24.50 -10.24 -37.86
CA THR A 5 -23.83 -10.44 -36.55
C THR A 5 -22.51 -9.68 -36.50
N VAL A 6 -21.71 -9.70 -37.59
CA VAL A 6 -20.46 -8.92 -37.67
C VAL A 6 -20.74 -7.43 -37.55
N ILE A 7 -21.74 -6.90 -38.28
CA ILE A 7 -22.13 -5.48 -38.23
C ILE A 7 -22.60 -5.10 -36.82
N VAL A 8 -23.43 -5.92 -36.17
CA VAL A 8 -23.92 -5.65 -34.81
C VAL A 8 -22.78 -5.61 -33.80
N LEU A 9 -21.84 -6.56 -33.87
CA LEU A 9 -20.66 -6.57 -32.99
C LEU A 9 -19.77 -5.35 -33.21
N LEU A 10 -19.54 -4.96 -34.48
CA LEU A 10 -18.75 -3.77 -34.79
C LEU A 10 -19.40 -2.50 -34.28
N VAL A 11 -20.72 -2.33 -34.47
CA VAL A 11 -21.47 -1.19 -33.95
C VAL A 11 -21.42 -1.17 -32.42
N ALA A 12 -21.58 -2.32 -31.76
CA ALA A 12 -21.49 -2.42 -30.31
C ALA A 12 -20.10 -2.00 -29.79
N VAL A 13 -19.02 -2.46 -30.43
CA VAL A 13 -17.64 -2.06 -30.05
C VAL A 13 -17.43 -0.56 -30.24
N VAL A 14 -17.92 0.02 -31.33
CA VAL A 14 -17.81 1.47 -31.59
C VAL A 14 -18.58 2.26 -30.54
N VAL A 15 -19.83 1.87 -30.25
CA VAL A 15 -20.66 2.52 -29.23
C VAL A 15 -20.03 2.42 -27.84
N LEU A 16 -19.54 1.23 -27.46
CA LEU A 16 -18.85 1.03 -26.18
C LEU A 16 -17.54 1.81 -26.11
N GLY A 17 -16.79 1.90 -27.21
CA GLY A 17 -15.58 2.71 -27.31
C GLY A 17 -15.87 4.20 -27.10
N LEU A 18 -16.89 4.72 -27.79
CA LEU A 18 -17.34 6.11 -27.64
C LEU A 18 -17.86 6.39 -26.22
N ALA A 19 -18.70 5.52 -25.68
CA ALA A 19 -19.19 5.66 -24.30
C ALA A 19 -18.02 5.61 -23.29
N GLY A 20 -17.01 4.78 -23.54
CA GLY A 20 -15.79 4.68 -22.74
C GLY A 20 -15.02 6.00 -22.67
N THR A 21 -14.98 6.80 -23.75
CA THR A 21 -14.27 8.10 -23.76
C THR A 21 -14.82 9.09 -22.73
N ALA A 22 -16.12 9.04 -22.44
CA ALA A 22 -16.76 9.87 -21.43
C ALA A 22 -16.77 9.19 -20.05
N ALA A 23 -17.06 7.89 -20.00
CA ALA A 23 -17.21 7.16 -18.74
C ALA A 23 -15.87 6.93 -18.01
N ILE A 24 -14.78 6.67 -18.73
CA ILE A 24 -13.48 6.36 -18.09
C ILE A 24 -12.94 7.56 -17.29
N PRO A 25 -12.88 8.79 -17.83
CA PRO A 25 -12.43 9.96 -17.06
C PRO A 25 -13.26 10.22 -15.80
N VAL A 26 -14.59 10.11 -15.91
CA VAL A 26 -15.51 10.28 -14.77
C VAL A 26 -15.24 9.22 -13.70
N THR A 27 -15.15 7.96 -14.10
CA THR A 27 -14.91 6.83 -13.17
C THR A 27 -13.45 6.73 -12.69
N ASN A 28 -12.56 7.62 -13.12
CA ASN A 28 -11.20 7.76 -12.61
C ASN A 28 -11.08 8.83 -11.52
N HIS A 29 -12.09 9.68 -11.38
CA HIS A 29 -12.08 10.82 -10.47
C HIS A 29 -12.36 10.37 -9.02
N PRO A 30 -11.63 10.87 -8.01
CA PRO A 30 -11.85 10.49 -6.60
C PRO A 30 -13.29 10.65 -6.11
N GLU A 31 -14.01 11.63 -6.63
CA GLU A 31 -15.41 11.96 -6.32
C GLU A 31 -16.36 10.85 -6.77
N PHE A 32 -16.06 10.17 -7.88
CA PHE A 32 -16.79 8.98 -8.28
C PHE A 32 -16.57 7.85 -7.26
N CYS A 33 -15.33 7.60 -6.84
CA CYS A 33 -15.05 6.60 -5.80
C CYS A 33 -15.75 6.95 -4.48
N GLY A 34 -15.75 8.23 -4.10
CA GLY A 34 -16.41 8.75 -2.89
C GLY A 34 -17.94 8.76 -2.94
N SER A 35 -18.57 8.40 -4.06
CA SER A 35 -20.02 8.21 -4.10
C SER A 35 -20.45 6.99 -3.29
N CYS A 36 -19.56 6.00 -3.13
CA CYS A 36 -19.76 4.84 -2.25
C CYS A 36 -19.43 5.20 -0.80
N HIS A 37 -20.39 5.01 0.12
CA HIS A 37 -20.19 5.36 1.54
C HIS A 37 -19.03 4.59 2.17
N THR A 38 -18.79 3.33 1.76
CA THR A 38 -17.69 2.49 2.26
C THR A 38 -16.31 3.04 1.90
N ILE A 39 -16.22 3.83 0.82
CA ILE A 39 -14.97 4.38 0.30
C ILE A 39 -14.71 5.81 0.79
N ARG A 40 -15.73 6.53 1.30
CA ARG A 40 -15.59 7.91 1.80
C ARG A 40 -14.46 8.09 2.81
N PRO A 41 -14.27 7.22 3.83
CA PRO A 41 -13.16 7.37 4.78
C PRO A 41 -11.79 7.33 4.09
N SER A 42 -11.64 6.51 3.06
CA SER A 42 -10.42 6.41 2.25
C SER A 42 -10.17 7.69 1.43
N VAL A 43 -11.24 8.29 0.88
CA VAL A 43 -11.18 9.56 0.15
C VAL A 43 -10.81 10.71 1.09
N ASP A 44 -11.39 10.77 2.29
CA ASP A 44 -11.10 11.84 3.25
C ASP A 44 -9.66 11.76 3.77
N SER A 45 -9.16 10.55 4.02
CA SER A 45 -7.74 10.33 4.31
C SER A 45 -6.84 10.76 3.15
N TRP A 46 -7.20 10.39 1.91
CA TRP A 46 -6.42 10.72 0.72
C TRP A 46 -6.30 12.24 0.51
N LYS A 47 -7.37 13.01 0.71
CA LYS A 47 -7.38 14.49 0.60
C LYS A 47 -6.35 15.19 1.47
N THR A 48 -5.98 14.57 2.59
CA THR A 48 -5.02 15.11 3.58
C THR A 48 -3.63 14.49 3.48
N SER A 49 -3.45 13.53 2.57
CA SER A 49 -2.19 12.82 2.37
C SER A 49 -1.21 13.57 1.48
N SER A 50 0.03 13.07 1.41
CA SER A 50 1.05 13.56 0.48
C SER A 50 0.72 13.30 -1.00
N HIS A 51 -0.31 12.50 -1.30
CA HIS A 51 -0.72 12.12 -2.65
C HIS A 51 -2.11 12.66 -3.02
N LYS A 52 -2.61 13.68 -2.31
CA LYS A 52 -3.91 14.31 -2.57
C LYS A 52 -4.11 14.86 -4.00
N ASP A 53 -3.04 14.99 -4.76
CA ASP A 53 -3.07 15.46 -6.16
C ASP A 53 -2.89 14.31 -7.17
N VAL A 54 -2.86 13.06 -6.69
CA VAL A 54 -2.75 11.83 -7.49
C VAL A 54 -4.09 11.08 -7.45
N THR A 55 -4.67 10.77 -8.61
CA THR A 55 -5.98 10.10 -8.70
C THR A 55 -5.95 8.69 -8.12
N CYS A 56 -7.10 8.20 -7.64
CA CYS A 56 -7.21 6.86 -7.04
C CYS A 56 -6.72 5.76 -7.98
N VAL A 57 -7.09 5.85 -9.27
CA VAL A 57 -6.74 4.86 -10.30
C VAL A 57 -5.25 4.83 -10.62
N ALA A 58 -4.49 5.88 -10.35
CA ALA A 58 -3.04 5.88 -10.55
C ALA A 58 -2.33 4.87 -9.64
N CYS A 59 -2.97 4.48 -8.52
CA CYS A 59 -2.47 3.44 -7.63
C CYS A 59 -3.31 2.14 -7.71
N HIS A 60 -4.63 2.26 -7.85
CA HIS A 60 -5.55 1.11 -7.78
C HIS A 60 -5.79 0.40 -9.12
N VAL A 61 -5.29 0.93 -10.24
CA VAL A 61 -5.42 0.28 -11.56
C VAL A 61 -4.03 0.09 -12.15
N ARG A 62 -3.61 -1.17 -12.35
CA ARG A 62 -2.31 -1.46 -12.96
C ARG A 62 -2.26 -0.94 -14.40
N PRO A 63 -1.10 -0.43 -14.85
CA PRO A 63 -0.95 0.05 -16.21
C PRO A 63 -1.14 -1.07 -17.24
N GLY A 64 -1.65 -0.72 -18.41
CA GLY A 64 -1.88 -1.64 -19.52
C GLY A 64 -3.29 -2.24 -19.57
N LEU A 65 -3.56 -3.00 -20.64
CA LEU A 65 -4.91 -3.52 -20.92
C LEU A 65 -5.37 -4.53 -19.86
N GLN A 66 -4.47 -5.42 -19.41
CA GLN A 66 -4.81 -6.42 -18.41
C GLN A 66 -5.19 -5.78 -17.07
N GLY A 67 -4.39 -4.83 -16.58
CA GLY A 67 -4.71 -4.08 -15.36
C GLY A 67 -6.02 -3.31 -15.47
N PHE A 68 -6.28 -2.68 -16.62
CA PHE A 68 -7.58 -2.05 -16.87
C PHE A 68 -8.75 -3.05 -16.79
N LEU A 69 -8.64 -4.22 -17.42
CA LEU A 69 -9.73 -5.21 -17.40
C LEU A 69 -9.93 -5.83 -16.01
N GLU A 70 -8.86 -6.18 -15.31
CA GLU A 70 -8.93 -6.83 -14.00
C GLU A 70 -9.29 -5.85 -12.89
N ASP A 71 -8.56 -4.73 -12.78
CA ASP A 71 -8.64 -3.85 -11.62
C ASP A 71 -9.73 -2.79 -11.77
N LYS A 72 -10.05 -2.37 -13.01
CA LYS A 72 -11.09 -1.36 -13.25
C LYS A 72 -12.43 -2.00 -13.64
N VAL A 73 -12.45 -2.86 -14.66
CA VAL A 73 -13.71 -3.43 -15.16
C VAL A 73 -14.21 -4.53 -14.23
N TYR A 74 -13.45 -5.59 -14.03
CA TYR A 74 -13.90 -6.75 -13.27
C TYR A 74 -14.06 -6.42 -11.77
N ALA A 75 -13.03 -5.88 -11.12
CA ALA A 75 -13.12 -5.52 -9.70
C ALA A 75 -14.15 -4.41 -9.47
N GLY A 76 -14.21 -3.38 -10.32
CA GLY A 76 -15.21 -2.32 -10.21
C GLY A 76 -16.66 -2.83 -10.35
N LEU A 77 -16.93 -3.72 -11.32
CA LEU A 77 -18.26 -4.36 -11.45
C LEU A 77 -18.60 -5.23 -10.25
N LYS A 78 -17.62 -5.94 -9.69
CA LYS A 78 -17.78 -6.73 -8.47
C LYS A 78 -18.14 -5.84 -7.28
N ASP A 79 -17.48 -4.69 -7.12
CA ASP A 79 -17.77 -3.74 -6.04
C ASP A 79 -19.18 -3.16 -6.17
N VAL A 80 -19.63 -2.83 -7.38
CA VAL A 80 -21.02 -2.42 -7.63
C VAL A 80 -21.98 -3.56 -7.28
N ALA A 81 -21.72 -4.79 -7.72
CA ALA A 81 -22.58 -5.93 -7.43
C ALA A 81 -22.70 -6.19 -5.92
N ILE A 82 -21.59 -6.14 -5.18
CA ILE A 82 -21.59 -6.28 -3.71
C ILE A 82 -22.37 -5.14 -3.06
N THR A 83 -22.24 -3.92 -3.57
CA THR A 83 -22.92 -2.74 -3.01
C THR A 83 -24.44 -2.83 -3.14
N TRP A 84 -24.95 -3.39 -4.24
CA TRP A 84 -26.38 -3.42 -4.53
C TRP A 84 -27.07 -4.73 -4.11
N PHE A 85 -26.36 -5.86 -4.18
CA PHE A 85 -26.94 -7.18 -4.00
C PHE A 85 -26.31 -7.98 -2.87
N GLY A 86 -25.24 -7.47 -2.25
CA GLY A 86 -24.52 -8.13 -1.18
C GLY A 86 -24.46 -7.31 0.09
N THR A 87 -23.49 -7.67 0.95
CA THR A 87 -23.14 -6.91 2.14
C THR A 87 -21.80 -6.22 1.88
N PRO A 88 -21.76 -4.88 1.75
CA PRO A 88 -20.52 -4.14 1.61
C PRO A 88 -19.57 -4.42 2.77
N THR A 89 -18.28 -4.52 2.49
CA THR A 89 -17.24 -4.61 3.52
C THR A 89 -17.17 -3.29 4.28
N GLU A 90 -17.07 -3.38 5.61
CA GLU A 90 -16.87 -2.21 6.46
C GLU A 90 -15.57 -1.48 6.10
N PRO A 91 -15.52 -0.13 6.18
CA PRO A 91 -14.33 0.64 5.79
C PRO A 91 -13.03 0.19 6.47
N HIS A 92 -13.12 -0.28 7.71
CA HIS A 92 -11.98 -0.73 8.52
C HIS A 92 -11.48 -2.13 8.15
N ASP A 93 -12.22 -2.86 7.32
CA ASP A 93 -11.91 -4.19 6.82
C ASP A 93 -11.61 -4.22 5.32
N LEU A 94 -11.73 -3.07 4.64
CA LEU A 94 -11.33 -2.94 3.24
C LEU A 94 -9.83 -3.23 3.08
N GLN A 95 -9.52 -4.16 2.19
CA GLN A 95 -8.16 -4.52 1.81
C GLN A 95 -8.00 -4.41 0.30
N ALA A 96 -7.01 -3.63 -0.12
CA ALA A 96 -6.59 -3.56 -1.51
C ALA A 96 -5.13 -3.97 -1.61
N HIS A 97 -4.81 -4.86 -2.54
CA HIS A 97 -3.43 -5.12 -2.91
C HIS A 97 -3.01 -4.10 -3.96
N ILE A 98 -1.93 -3.38 -3.67
CA ILE A 98 -1.34 -2.39 -4.59
C ILE A 98 -0.06 -2.99 -5.16
N ASP A 99 0.00 -3.10 -6.48
CA ASP A 99 1.17 -3.59 -7.19
C ASP A 99 2.33 -2.61 -7.04
N SER A 100 3.49 -3.08 -6.60
CA SER A 100 4.64 -2.20 -6.33
C SER A 100 5.13 -1.45 -7.56
N ASN A 101 4.85 -1.95 -8.78
CA ASN A 101 5.23 -1.28 -10.02
C ASN A 101 4.51 0.06 -10.21
N VAL A 102 3.31 0.26 -9.65
CA VAL A 102 2.63 1.57 -9.72
C VAL A 102 3.39 2.60 -8.90
N CYS A 103 3.93 2.20 -7.74
CA CYS A 103 4.77 3.05 -6.91
C CYS A 103 6.08 3.38 -7.63
N LEU A 104 6.71 2.36 -8.23
CA LEU A 104 7.98 2.49 -8.97
C LEU A 104 7.84 3.32 -10.26
N GLY A 105 6.64 3.43 -10.84
CA GLY A 105 6.36 4.30 -11.97
C GLY A 105 6.75 5.76 -11.73
N CYS A 106 6.56 6.24 -10.50
CA CYS A 106 6.93 7.58 -10.03
C CYS A 106 8.20 7.56 -9.15
N HIS A 107 8.31 6.62 -8.21
CA HIS A 107 9.43 6.51 -7.25
C HIS A 107 10.61 5.66 -7.76
N ARG A 108 11.09 5.96 -8.97
CA ARG A 108 12.07 5.13 -9.71
C ARG A 108 13.42 4.94 -9.02
N ALA A 109 13.81 5.87 -8.16
CA ALA A 109 15.10 5.85 -7.48
C ALA A 109 15.10 5.07 -6.16
N ILE A 110 13.92 4.69 -5.63
CA ILE A 110 13.81 4.19 -4.26
C ILE A 110 14.57 2.87 -4.05
N LEU A 111 14.66 2.01 -5.07
CA LEU A 111 15.42 0.75 -5.01
C LEU A 111 16.94 0.95 -4.93
N ARG A 112 17.43 2.19 -5.05
CA ARG A 112 18.84 2.54 -4.84
C ARG A 112 19.11 3.02 -3.41
N VAL A 113 18.07 3.14 -2.59
CA VAL A 113 18.19 3.57 -1.19
C VAL A 113 18.39 2.33 -0.32
N SER A 114 19.63 2.17 0.17
CA SER A 114 20.03 1.13 1.13
C SER A 114 20.11 1.61 2.57
N GLU A 115 20.14 2.93 2.75
CA GLU A 115 20.21 3.61 4.03
C GLU A 115 19.45 4.93 3.87
N VAL A 116 18.64 5.28 4.86
CA VAL A 116 18.00 6.60 4.88
C VAL A 116 18.94 7.54 5.62
N SER A 117 19.28 8.67 4.99
CA SER A 117 20.13 9.67 5.63
C SER A 117 19.56 10.04 6.99
N THR A 118 20.42 10.05 8.01
CA THR A 118 20.02 10.42 9.38
C THR A 118 19.39 11.80 9.47
N ARG A 119 19.69 12.71 8.53
CA ARG A 119 19.03 14.01 8.41
C ARG A 119 17.52 13.87 8.18
N ASP A 120 17.13 12.89 7.37
CA ASP A 120 15.77 12.71 6.84
C ASP A 120 14.94 11.74 7.72
N LEU A 121 15.55 11.17 8.77
CA LEU A 121 14.87 10.33 9.75
C LEU A 121 14.16 11.18 10.83
N PRO A 122 12.95 10.79 11.26
CA PRO A 122 12.32 11.38 12.43
C PRO A 122 13.06 10.94 13.70
N LYS A 123 13.06 11.78 14.74
CA LYS A 123 13.42 11.31 16.08
C LYS A 123 12.36 10.30 16.55
N PRO A 124 12.75 9.17 17.19
CA PRO A 124 14.10 8.86 17.71
C PRO A 124 15.00 8.06 16.74
N VAL A 125 14.48 7.59 15.60
CA VAL A 125 15.24 6.78 14.63
C VAL A 125 16.48 7.53 14.10
N LYS A 126 16.41 8.87 14.04
CA LYS A 126 17.55 9.74 13.74
C LYS A 126 18.78 9.50 14.63
N ASP A 127 18.54 9.15 15.89
CA ASP A 127 19.59 9.04 16.90
C ASP A 127 20.35 7.70 16.77
N VAL A 128 19.68 6.64 16.29
CA VAL A 128 20.25 5.29 16.11
C VAL A 128 20.52 4.93 14.63
N GLY A 129 20.05 5.73 13.68
CA GLY A 129 20.12 5.44 12.24
C GLY A 129 19.16 4.32 11.80
N LEU A 130 19.03 4.12 10.48
CA LEU A 130 18.25 3.03 9.92
C LEU A 130 18.92 2.51 8.64
N ILE A 131 19.39 1.26 8.71
CA ILE A 131 19.94 0.49 7.59
C ILE A 131 18.83 -0.39 7.04
N MET A 132 18.33 -0.07 5.85
CA MET A 132 17.21 -0.77 5.23
C MET A 132 17.31 -0.67 3.72
N SER A 133 17.62 -1.79 3.06
CA SER A 133 17.68 -1.84 1.59
C SER A 133 16.34 -2.19 0.99
N HIS A 134 15.72 -1.22 0.31
CA HIS A 134 14.50 -1.45 -0.45
C HIS A 134 14.66 -2.57 -1.47
N ARG A 135 15.78 -2.59 -2.22
CA ARG A 135 16.06 -3.66 -3.19
C ARG A 135 16.06 -5.04 -2.54
N LYS A 136 16.84 -5.23 -1.47
CA LYS A 136 16.90 -6.54 -0.78
C LYS A 136 15.54 -6.99 -0.28
N HIS A 137 14.71 -6.07 0.22
CA HIS A 137 13.37 -6.40 0.69
C HIS A 137 12.42 -6.74 -0.46
N MET A 138 12.47 -5.99 -1.57
CA MET A 138 11.67 -6.29 -2.75
C MET A 138 12.04 -7.64 -3.37
N ASP A 139 13.34 -7.92 -3.50
CA ASP A 139 13.83 -9.22 -3.98
C ASP A 139 13.37 -10.36 -3.05
N ALA A 140 13.41 -10.13 -1.73
CA ALA A 140 12.94 -11.10 -0.74
C ALA A 140 11.42 -11.33 -0.81
N PHE A 141 10.63 -10.28 -1.01
CA PHE A 141 9.17 -10.37 -1.19
C PHE A 141 8.81 -11.14 -2.45
N GLU A 142 9.50 -10.88 -3.55
CA GLU A 142 9.30 -11.59 -4.81
C GLU A 142 9.56 -13.09 -4.64
N LYS A 143 10.69 -13.47 -4.02
CA LYS A 143 11.00 -14.88 -3.76
C LYS A 143 10.04 -15.57 -2.80
N ARG A 144 9.52 -14.85 -1.81
CA ARG A 144 8.52 -15.39 -0.87
C ARG A 144 7.16 -15.60 -1.54
N GLY A 145 6.83 -14.81 -2.55
CA GLY A 145 5.58 -14.95 -3.32
C GLY A 145 4.31 -14.69 -2.51
N GLN A 146 4.40 -14.02 -1.35
CA GLN A 146 3.26 -13.80 -0.44
C GLN A 146 2.47 -12.52 -0.75
N ARG A 147 2.58 -12.01 -1.98
CA ARG A 147 1.96 -10.74 -2.44
C ARG A 147 2.36 -9.54 -1.58
N GLU A 148 3.60 -9.56 -1.09
CA GLU A 148 4.22 -8.46 -0.35
C GLU A 148 4.80 -7.41 -1.32
N GLY A 149 5.02 -6.19 -0.84
CA GLY A 149 5.50 -5.08 -1.65
C GLY A 149 5.66 -3.76 -0.88
N CYS A 150 5.56 -2.63 -1.58
CA CYS A 150 5.75 -1.31 -0.94
C CYS A 150 4.78 -1.07 0.23
N THR A 151 3.50 -1.40 0.06
CA THR A 151 2.45 -1.20 1.08
C THR A 151 2.53 -2.18 2.25
N THR A 152 3.39 -3.20 2.16
CA THR A 152 3.67 -4.13 3.26
C THR A 152 4.29 -3.37 4.44
N CYS A 153 5.15 -2.38 4.18
CA CYS A 153 5.70 -1.47 5.19
C CYS A 153 5.02 -0.10 5.17
N HIS A 154 4.71 0.42 3.97
CA HIS A 154 4.03 1.70 3.79
C HIS A 154 2.50 1.53 3.80
N ALA A 155 1.95 0.99 4.89
CA ALA A 155 0.51 0.68 4.96
C ALA A 155 -0.39 1.93 5.04
N ARG A 156 0.19 3.11 5.30
CA ARG A 156 -0.53 4.38 5.53
C ARG A 156 -0.10 5.50 4.57
N VAL A 157 0.21 5.18 3.30
CA VAL A 157 0.58 6.22 2.30
C VAL A 157 -0.53 7.26 2.15
N VAL A 158 -1.77 6.78 1.96
CA VAL A 158 -2.93 7.63 1.66
C VAL A 158 -4.19 7.29 2.47
N HIS A 159 -4.23 6.13 3.13
CA HIS A 159 -5.42 5.65 3.82
C HIS A 159 -5.19 5.36 5.30
N GLY A 160 -6.04 5.95 6.13
CA GLY A 160 -6.02 5.86 7.59
C GLY A 160 -5.08 6.87 8.24
N LYS A 161 -5.09 6.88 9.56
CA LYS A 161 -4.27 7.80 10.34
C LYS A 161 -2.80 7.34 10.38
N PRO A 162 -1.85 8.28 10.44
CA PRO A 162 -0.46 7.99 10.81
C PRO A 162 -0.40 7.15 12.10
N VAL A 163 0.37 6.05 12.07
CA VAL A 163 0.55 5.21 13.26
C VAL A 163 1.58 5.87 14.17
N LYS A 164 1.19 6.16 15.43
CA LYS A 164 2.02 6.89 16.41
C LYS A 164 2.57 8.23 15.88
N GLY A 165 1.86 8.90 14.96
CA GLY A 165 2.29 10.17 14.37
C GLY A 165 3.38 10.04 13.30
N TYR A 166 3.86 8.83 12.98
CA TYR A 166 4.80 8.63 11.87
C TYR A 166 4.05 8.67 10.54
N PRO A 167 4.41 9.59 9.63
CA PRO A 167 3.56 9.90 8.49
C PRO A 167 3.55 8.82 7.40
N ILE A 168 4.57 7.94 7.33
CA ILE A 168 4.80 7.10 6.13
C ILE A 168 5.34 5.70 6.43
N VAL A 169 6.19 5.52 7.45
CA VAL A 169 6.80 4.23 7.80
C VAL A 169 6.45 3.91 9.25
N LEU A 170 6.23 2.63 9.52
CA LEU A 170 6.06 2.07 10.86
C LEU A 170 7.44 1.78 11.48
N PRO A 171 8.08 2.68 12.25
CA PRO A 171 9.03 2.21 13.23
C PRO A 171 8.19 1.64 14.37
N ARG A 172 8.21 0.33 14.53
CA ARG A 172 8.03 -0.23 15.88
C ARG A 172 9.32 -0.97 16.22
N GLY A 173 10.06 -0.40 17.16
CA GLY A 173 11.29 -0.95 17.69
C GLY A 173 11.99 -0.01 18.68
N HIS A 174 11.80 -0.30 19.98
CA HIS A 174 12.81 -0.15 21.06
C HIS A 174 13.37 1.23 21.42
N VAL A 175 12.59 2.31 21.30
CA VAL A 175 12.88 3.56 22.04
C VAL A 175 11.73 3.86 23.00
N LYS A 176 11.93 4.72 24.00
CA LYS A 176 10.94 5.10 25.03
C LYS A 176 9.55 5.48 24.47
N LEU A 177 9.47 5.95 23.23
CA LEU A 177 8.23 6.20 22.47
C LEU A 177 7.57 4.94 21.91
N ASP A 178 8.36 3.93 21.56
CA ASP A 178 7.88 2.63 21.10
C ASP A 178 7.42 1.69 22.20
N MET A 179 7.93 1.90 23.42
CA MET A 179 7.44 1.24 24.63
C MET A 179 6.06 1.72 25.06
N GLN A 180 5.57 2.85 24.53
CA GLN A 180 4.19 3.26 24.80
C GLN A 180 3.21 2.33 24.07
N PRO A 181 2.23 1.75 24.79
CA PRO A 181 1.15 0.99 24.17
C PRO A 181 0.47 1.85 23.11
N TYR A 182 0.44 1.37 21.87
CA TYR A 182 -0.40 1.97 20.83
C TYR A 182 -1.59 1.08 20.60
N HIS A 183 -2.76 1.62 20.92
CA HIS A 183 -4.05 1.03 20.65
C HIS A 183 -4.65 1.74 19.43
N PRO A 184 -4.68 1.11 18.25
CA PRO A 184 -5.32 1.70 17.08
C PRO A 184 -6.78 2.08 17.36
N ASP A 185 -7.26 3.21 16.83
CA ASP A 185 -8.68 3.63 16.93
C ASP A 185 -9.61 2.82 16.01
N TYR A 186 -9.38 1.52 15.88
CA TYR A 186 -10.12 0.62 14.99
C TYR A 186 -10.70 -0.54 15.79
N PRO A 187 -11.80 -1.18 15.34
CA PRO A 187 -12.30 -2.38 15.98
C PRO A 187 -11.19 -3.44 16.09
N GLU A 188 -11.07 -4.06 17.26
CA GLU A 188 -10.14 -5.17 17.46
C GLU A 188 -10.40 -6.25 16.41
N SER A 189 -9.33 -6.85 15.89
CA SER A 189 -9.33 -7.85 14.81
C SER A 189 -9.59 -7.35 13.37
N SER A 190 -9.98 -6.08 13.19
CA SER A 190 -10.16 -5.50 11.85
C SER A 190 -8.87 -5.50 11.01
N ALA A 191 -9.01 -5.42 9.69
CA ALA A 191 -7.86 -5.32 8.79
C ALA A 191 -6.97 -4.09 9.11
N LEU A 192 -7.60 -2.95 9.40
CA LEU A 192 -6.89 -1.73 9.78
C LEU A 192 -6.26 -1.83 11.17
N TRP A 193 -6.86 -2.54 12.12
CA TRP A 193 -6.20 -2.84 13.40
C TRP A 193 -4.93 -3.66 13.18
N LYS A 194 -5.05 -4.81 12.49
CA LYS A 194 -3.93 -5.72 12.22
C LYS A 194 -2.77 -5.04 11.48
N SER A 195 -3.07 -4.28 10.42
CA SER A 195 -2.04 -3.53 9.69
C SER A 195 -1.37 -2.45 10.54
N SER A 196 -2.08 -1.85 11.49
CA SER A 196 -1.50 -0.86 12.41
C SER A 196 -0.55 -1.48 13.43
N LEU A 197 -0.63 -2.79 13.65
CA LEU A 197 0.26 -3.55 14.52
C LEU A 197 1.45 -4.18 13.79
N ALA A 198 1.49 -4.14 12.45
CA ALA A 198 2.59 -4.74 11.69
C ALA A 198 3.89 -3.95 11.82
N ASP A 199 5.02 -4.64 11.87
CA ASP A 199 6.36 -4.04 11.97
C ASP A 199 7.44 -4.90 11.30
N CYS A 200 8.72 -4.52 11.47
CA CYS A 200 9.86 -5.25 10.93
C CYS A 200 10.01 -6.66 11.53
N VAL A 201 9.65 -6.83 12.81
CA VAL A 201 9.87 -8.05 13.60
C VAL A 201 8.91 -9.17 13.17
N ARG A 202 7.83 -8.86 12.44
CA ARG A 202 6.98 -9.90 11.82
C ARG A 202 7.75 -10.83 10.85
N CYS A 203 8.87 -10.36 10.30
CA CYS A 203 9.76 -11.13 9.44
C CYS A 203 11.15 -11.28 10.06
N HIS A 204 11.62 -10.27 10.80
CA HIS A 204 12.85 -10.34 11.58
C HIS A 204 12.56 -10.89 12.97
N ASP A 205 12.24 -12.19 13.06
CA ASP A 205 11.77 -12.84 14.28
C ASP A 205 12.76 -13.86 14.87
N ASN A 206 14.00 -13.89 14.36
CA ASN A 206 15.01 -14.92 14.63
C ASN A 206 14.58 -16.35 14.23
N LYS A 207 13.57 -16.51 13.35
CA LYS A 207 13.11 -17.82 12.87
C LYS A 207 13.01 -17.88 11.35
N THR A 208 12.43 -16.84 10.75
CA THR A 208 12.30 -16.67 9.32
C THR A 208 13.68 -16.59 8.70
N SER A 209 13.88 -17.28 7.57
CA SER A 209 15.15 -17.26 6.85
C SER A 209 14.98 -16.83 5.40
N TYR A 210 16.03 -16.23 4.86
CA TYR A 210 16.14 -15.82 3.46
C TYR A 210 17.55 -16.17 2.96
N GLU A 211 17.64 -16.91 1.85
CA GLU A 211 18.92 -17.37 1.28
C GLU A 211 19.83 -18.07 2.29
N GLY A 212 19.24 -18.90 3.16
CA GLY A 212 19.98 -19.66 4.18
C GLY A 212 20.44 -18.84 5.39
N ARG A 213 20.07 -17.56 5.49
CA ARG A 213 20.35 -16.71 6.65
C ARG A 213 19.09 -16.44 7.44
N VAL A 214 19.15 -16.61 8.76
CA VAL A 214 18.05 -16.23 9.66
C VAL A 214 17.96 -14.71 9.72
N LEU A 215 16.75 -14.18 9.61
CA LEU A 215 16.47 -12.75 9.74
C LEU A 215 16.51 -12.38 11.23
N SER A 216 17.65 -11.84 11.65
CA SER A 216 17.89 -11.44 13.03
C SER A 216 17.18 -10.12 13.37
N LYS A 217 16.81 -10.00 14.65
CA LYS A 217 16.29 -8.76 15.27
C LYS A 217 17.31 -8.04 16.15
N GLU A 218 18.59 -8.42 16.06
CA GLU A 218 19.70 -7.71 16.70
C GLU A 218 19.78 -6.26 16.19
N CYS A 219 20.22 -5.35 17.07
CA CYS A 219 20.14 -3.93 16.82
C CYS A 219 20.95 -3.52 15.59
N GLU A 220 22.14 -4.09 15.41
CA GLU A 220 23.12 -3.82 14.36
C GLU A 220 22.64 -4.25 12.96
N VAL A 221 21.60 -5.09 12.90
CA VAL A 221 20.96 -5.49 11.63
C VAL A 221 20.18 -4.33 11.01
N CYS A 222 19.62 -3.46 11.87
CA CYS A 222 18.70 -2.40 11.48
C CYS A 222 19.27 -1.00 11.73
N HIS A 223 20.20 -0.84 12.67
CA HIS A 223 20.71 0.45 13.12
C HIS A 223 22.20 0.60 12.81
N LEU A 224 22.66 1.85 12.73
CA LEU A 224 24.06 2.18 12.43
C LEU A 224 24.95 1.79 13.63
N PRO A 225 25.88 0.83 13.52
CA PRO A 225 26.62 0.30 14.67
C PRO A 225 27.34 1.36 15.52
N ASP A 226 27.89 2.38 14.87
CA ASP A 226 28.56 3.51 15.50
C ASP A 226 27.62 4.38 16.34
N LYS A 227 26.31 4.34 16.06
CA LYS A 227 25.30 5.11 16.79
C LYS A 227 24.62 4.33 17.91
N ILE A 228 24.57 3.00 17.84
CA ILE A 228 23.90 2.17 18.86
C ILE A 228 24.72 2.12 20.14
N GLY A 229 26.06 2.20 20.05
CA GLY A 229 26.96 2.15 21.21
C GLY A 229 26.62 3.16 22.32
N ASP A 230 26.13 4.34 21.93
CA ASP A 230 25.71 5.39 22.86
C ASP A 230 24.37 5.11 23.57
N PHE A 231 23.62 4.07 23.13
CA PHE A 231 22.31 3.66 23.67
C PHE A 231 22.33 2.30 24.36
N LEU A 232 23.45 1.57 24.34
CA LEU A 232 23.60 0.24 24.94
C LEU A 232 24.05 0.26 26.41
N PHE A 233 24.20 1.44 27.03
CA PHE A 233 24.66 1.62 28.41
C PHE A 233 23.82 2.66 29.16
#